data_AF-A0A9N8V265-F1
#
_entry.id   AF-A0A9N8V265-F1
#
_cell.length_a   1.000
_cell.length_b   1.000
_cell.length_c   1.000
_cell.angle_alpha   90.00
_cell.angle_beta   90.00
_cell.angle_gamma   90.00
#
_symmetry.space_group_name_H-M   'P 1'
#
loop_
_entity.id
_entity.type
_entity.pdbx_description
1 polymer ?
#
loop_
_entity_poly.entity_id
_entity_poly.type
_entity_poly.pdbx_seq_one_letter_code
_entity_poly.pdbx_strand_id
1 'polypeptide(L)'
;MTATTSVRMHDISKSSLDDIRLKKQTNNQPLSDRKAQEALRKLVDELVDLFVEEQQLGKDDVRIRQLILDCIIKRNRGAHEVLKWLHSNQHKLQYKTLLGYFYLHDIGTEIDLRKAYNLYLAAAKKDYPIAQYLLGESINSPPLQQE
;
A
#
# COMPACT_ATOMS: atom_id res chain seq x y z
N MET A 1 -53.52 40.23 0.95
CA MET A 1 -52.88 39.41 1.99
C MET A 1 -52.65 38.02 1.41
N THR A 2 -51.40 37.65 1.14
CA THR A 2 -50.85 36.28 1.22
C THR A 2 -49.37 36.38 0.89
N ALA A 3 -48.53 36.10 1.88
CA ALA A 3 -47.10 35.96 1.74
C ALA A 3 -46.78 34.61 1.07
N THR A 4 -45.77 34.57 0.21
CA THR A 4 -45.03 33.31 0.00
C THR A 4 -43.58 33.60 -0.30
N THR A 5 -42.78 33.52 0.76
CA THR A 5 -41.33 33.42 0.74
C THR A 5 -40.92 32.16 -0.03
N SER A 6 -40.27 32.30 -1.18
CA SER A 6 -39.57 31.18 -1.81
C SER A 6 -38.15 31.12 -1.23
N VAL A 7 -37.98 30.29 -0.20
CA VAL A 7 -36.65 29.80 0.18
C VAL A 7 -36.35 28.64 -0.76
N ARG A 8 -35.38 28.77 -1.66
CA ARG A 8 -34.72 27.60 -2.25
C ARG A 8 -33.24 27.68 -1.94
N MET A 9 -32.85 26.75 -1.09
CA MET A 9 -31.57 26.66 -0.40
C MET A 9 -30.42 26.51 -1.40
N HIS A 10 -29.41 27.35 -1.23
CA HIS A 10 -28.07 27.14 -1.75
C HIS A 10 -27.43 25.91 -1.08
N ASP A 11 -26.64 25.18 -1.88
CA ASP A 11 -25.44 24.46 -1.47
C ASP A 11 -25.55 23.49 -0.29
N ILE A 12 -26.02 22.28 -0.59
CA ILE A 12 -25.52 21.09 0.11
C ILE A 12 -24.42 20.50 -0.78
N SER A 13 -23.18 20.75 -0.36
CA SER A 13 -21.94 20.25 -0.94
C SER A 13 -22.03 18.77 -1.36
N LYS A 14 -21.63 18.49 -2.60
CA LYS A 14 -21.34 17.12 -3.08
C LYS A 14 -20.35 16.35 -2.19
N SER A 15 -19.60 17.03 -1.32
CA SER A 15 -18.69 16.39 -0.36
C SER A 15 -19.37 15.51 0.69
N SER A 16 -20.67 15.66 0.96
CA SER A 16 -21.35 14.87 2.01
C SER A 16 -21.82 13.49 1.51
N LEU A 17 -22.05 13.32 0.20
CA LEU A 17 -22.51 12.04 -0.35
C LEU A 17 -21.39 11.01 -0.50
N ASP A 18 -20.17 11.45 -0.74
CA ASP A 18 -18.99 10.58 -0.86
C ASP A 18 -18.58 10.00 0.51
N ASP A 19 -18.68 10.80 1.58
CA ASP A 19 -18.42 10.34 2.96
C ASP A 19 -19.48 9.33 3.46
N ILE A 20 -20.73 9.45 3.01
CA ILE A 20 -21.80 8.51 3.34
C ILE A 20 -21.65 7.20 2.54
N ARG A 21 -21.14 7.27 1.29
CA ARG A 21 -20.85 6.08 0.47
C ARG A 21 -19.71 5.25 1.07
N LEU A 22 -18.72 5.89 1.70
CA LEU A 22 -17.58 5.21 2.32
C LEU A 22 -17.96 4.45 3.61
N LYS A 23 -18.96 4.92 4.36
CA LYS A 23 -19.41 4.24 5.61
C LYS A 23 -20.36 3.05 5.39
N LYS A 24 -20.95 2.90 4.21
CA LYS A 24 -21.90 1.80 3.91
C LYS A 24 -21.26 0.50 3.40
N GLN A 25 -19.94 0.47 3.16
CA GLN A 25 -19.26 -0.73 2.67
C GLN A 25 -18.62 -1.63 3.76
N THR A 26 -18.64 -1.25 5.04
CA THR A 26 -17.89 -1.99 6.09
C THR A 26 -18.71 -2.90 7.00
N ASN A 27 -20.04 -2.97 6.86
CA ASN A 27 -20.85 -3.66 7.86
C ASN A 27 -21.66 -4.86 7.36
N ASN A 28 -21.01 -5.81 6.65
CA ASN A 28 -21.53 -7.18 6.43
C ASN A 28 -20.44 -8.25 6.16
N GLN A 29 -19.15 -8.02 6.47
CA GLN A 29 -18.14 -9.08 6.36
C GLN A 29 -18.17 -10.02 7.59
N PRO A 30 -18.14 -11.36 7.41
CA PRO A 30 -18.07 -12.33 8.50
C PRO A 30 -16.99 -12.01 9.54
N LEU A 31 -17.27 -12.24 10.82
CA LEU A 31 -16.31 -12.04 11.93
C LEU A 31 -14.99 -12.81 11.75
N SER A 32 -15.03 -13.94 11.03
CA SER A 32 -13.85 -14.71 10.63
C SER A 32 -12.92 -13.91 9.70
N ASP A 33 -13.51 -13.23 8.72
CA ASP A 33 -12.77 -12.42 7.74
C ASP A 33 -12.16 -11.19 8.42
N ARG A 34 -12.88 -10.54 9.34
CA ARG A 34 -12.33 -9.41 10.10
C ARG A 34 -11.10 -9.79 10.92
N LYS A 35 -11.13 -10.95 11.60
CA LYS A 35 -9.97 -11.44 12.37
C LYS A 35 -8.80 -11.81 11.46
N ALA A 36 -9.06 -12.44 10.32
CA ALA A 36 -8.04 -12.79 9.34
C ALA A 36 -7.38 -11.54 8.71
N GLN A 37 -8.19 -10.51 8.41
CA GLN A 37 -7.74 -9.21 7.91
C GLN A 37 -6.89 -8.46 8.95
N GLU A 38 -7.30 -8.47 10.22
CA GLU A 38 -6.54 -7.86 11.30
C GLU A 38 -5.20 -8.57 11.55
N ALA A 39 -5.18 -9.90 11.47
CA ALA A 39 -3.93 -10.66 11.54
C ALA A 39 -3.00 -10.34 10.37
N LEU A 40 -3.55 -10.17 9.16
CA LEU A 40 -2.78 -9.81 7.97
C LEU A 40 -2.22 -8.38 8.09
N ARG A 41 -3.02 -7.45 8.59
CA ARG A 41 -2.59 -6.08 8.87
C ARG A 41 -1.41 -6.06 9.84
N LYS A 42 -1.49 -6.80 10.95
CA LYS A 42 -0.40 -6.89 11.93
C LYS A 42 0.88 -7.47 11.33
N LEU A 43 0.76 -8.51 10.50
CA LEU A 43 1.91 -9.06 9.77
C LEU A 43 2.51 -8.02 8.82
N VAL A 44 1.69 -7.30 8.07
CA VAL A 44 2.18 -6.27 7.14
C VAL A 44 2.86 -5.12 7.89
N ASP A 45 2.31 -4.69 9.02
CA ASP A 45 2.94 -3.68 9.90
C ASP A 45 4.33 -4.16 10.36
N GLU A 46 4.45 -5.41 10.82
CA GLU A 46 5.74 -6.02 11.20
C GLU A 46 6.72 -6.12 10.02
N LEU A 47 6.25 -6.48 8.82
CA LEU A 47 7.09 -6.50 7.61
C LEU A 47 7.59 -5.10 7.23
N VAL A 48 6.76 -4.07 7.39
CA VAL A 48 7.16 -2.69 7.16
C VAL A 48 8.27 -2.29 8.13
N ASP A 49 8.11 -2.58 9.42
CA ASP A 49 9.09 -2.22 10.43
C ASP A 49 10.43 -2.91 10.14
N LEU A 50 10.41 -4.22 9.88
CA LEU A 50 11.59 -4.97 9.45
C LEU A 50 12.22 -4.37 8.20
N PHE A 51 11.43 -4.10 7.16
CA PHE A 51 11.92 -3.53 5.92
C PHE A 51 12.59 -2.16 6.14
N VAL A 52 11.99 -1.28 6.93
CA VAL A 52 12.51 0.05 7.23
C VAL A 52 13.83 -0.02 8.00
N GLU A 53 13.89 -0.86 9.04
CA GLU A 53 15.09 -1.03 9.86
C GLU A 53 16.27 -1.55 9.01
N GLU A 54 16.00 -2.55 8.18
CA GLU A 54 17.02 -3.20 7.36
C GLU A 54 17.61 -2.26 6.29
N GLN A 55 16.79 -1.40 5.72
CA GLN A 55 17.23 -0.36 4.77
C GLN A 55 18.13 0.69 5.45
N GLN A 56 17.92 0.99 6.73
CA GLN A 56 18.77 1.92 7.49
C GLN A 56 20.13 1.32 7.86
N LEU A 57 20.23 0.00 7.94
CA LEU A 57 21.45 -0.73 8.25
C LEU A 57 22.34 -0.96 7.01
N GLY A 58 21.87 -0.59 5.81
CA GLY A 58 22.60 -0.79 4.55
C GLY A 58 22.84 -2.26 4.22
N LYS A 59 21.91 -3.16 4.61
CA LYS A 59 22.03 -4.59 4.28
C LYS A 59 21.70 -4.83 2.80
N ASP A 60 22.34 -5.85 2.23
CA ASP A 60 22.07 -6.32 0.86
C ASP A 60 20.61 -6.80 0.71
N ASP A 61 19.99 -6.43 -0.41
CA ASP A 61 18.63 -6.81 -0.83
C ASP A 61 18.36 -8.32 -0.71
N VAL A 62 19.36 -9.18 -0.95
CA VAL A 62 19.22 -10.63 -0.82
C VAL A 62 18.82 -11.02 0.61
N ARG A 63 19.41 -10.37 1.62
CA ARG A 63 19.13 -10.64 3.04
C ARG A 63 17.76 -10.10 3.43
N ILE A 64 17.43 -8.89 2.99
CA ILE A 64 16.12 -8.26 3.27
C ILE A 64 14.99 -9.13 2.69
N ARG A 65 15.17 -9.61 1.46
CA ARG A 65 14.23 -10.53 0.81
C ARG A 65 14.03 -11.82 1.61
N GLN A 66 15.11 -12.44 2.09
CA GLN A 66 15.03 -13.65 2.91
C GLN A 66 14.27 -13.40 4.22
N LEU A 67 14.59 -12.31 4.93
CA LEU A 67 13.91 -11.96 6.18
C LEU A 67 12.40 -11.77 6.01
N ILE A 68 11.98 -11.10 4.92
CA ILE A 68 10.57 -10.91 4.59
C ILE A 68 9.89 -12.26 4.34
N LEU A 69 10.49 -13.13 3.52
CA LEU A 69 9.93 -14.44 3.22
C LEU A 69 9.83 -15.32 4.47
N ASP A 70 10.87 -15.34 5.29
CA ASP A 70 10.91 -16.11 6.55
C ASP A 70 9.83 -15.63 7.51
N CYS A 71 9.61 -14.30 7.62
CA CYS A 71 8.55 -13.74 8.45
C CYS A 71 7.16 -14.17 7.97
N ILE A 72 6.91 -14.11 6.66
CA ILE A 72 5.64 -14.55 6.05
C ILE A 72 5.39 -16.04 6.32
N ILE A 73 6.40 -16.90 6.11
CA ILE A 73 6.32 -18.35 6.32
C ILE A 73 6.10 -18.66 7.80
N LYS A 74 6.82 -18.00 8.72
CA LYS A 74 6.69 -18.18 10.16
C LYS A 74 5.28 -17.85 10.67
N ARG A 75 4.58 -16.93 10.01
CA ARG A 75 3.18 -16.60 10.30
C ARG A 75 2.16 -17.49 9.58
N ASN A 76 2.63 -18.51 8.85
CA ASN A 76 1.82 -19.43 8.06
C ASN A 76 0.91 -18.68 7.05
N ARG A 77 1.46 -17.67 6.36
CA ARG A 77 0.77 -16.89 5.32
C ARG A 77 1.47 -17.07 3.97
N GLY A 78 0.75 -16.75 2.89
CA GLY A 78 1.31 -16.76 1.55
C GLY A 78 1.80 -15.39 1.12
N ALA A 79 2.97 -15.31 0.47
CA ALA A 79 3.48 -14.05 -0.08
C ALA A 79 2.48 -13.39 -1.04
N HIS A 80 1.79 -14.18 -1.86
CA HIS A 80 0.73 -13.70 -2.76
C HIS A 80 -0.48 -13.09 -2.01
N GLU A 81 -0.83 -13.65 -0.84
CA GLU A 81 -1.91 -13.13 0.01
C GLU A 81 -1.54 -11.74 0.55
N VAL A 82 -0.31 -11.61 1.06
CA VAL A 82 0.25 -10.35 1.56
C VAL A 82 0.31 -9.31 0.43
N LEU A 83 0.76 -9.70 -0.76
CA LEU A 83 0.79 -8.85 -1.94
C LEU A 83 -0.59 -8.31 -2.30
N LYS A 84 -1.60 -9.18 -2.38
CA LYS A 84 -2.98 -8.81 -2.69
C LYS A 84 -3.54 -7.83 -1.65
N TRP A 85 -3.20 -8.04 -0.39
CA TRP A 85 -3.59 -7.15 0.69
C TRP A 85 -2.92 -5.77 0.56
N LEU A 86 -1.60 -5.73 0.35
CA LEU A 86 -0.86 -4.48 0.11
C LEU A 86 -1.44 -3.71 -1.08
N HIS A 87 -1.78 -4.42 -2.17
CA HIS A 87 -2.38 -3.82 -3.35
C HIS A 87 -3.73 -3.15 -3.06
N SER A 88 -4.52 -3.73 -2.16
CA SER A 88 -5.82 -3.20 -1.73
C SER A 88 -5.69 -2.10 -0.68
N ASN A 89 -4.53 -1.93 -0.04
CA ASN A 89 -4.31 -1.06 1.12
C ASN A 89 -3.21 -0.01 0.88
N GLN A 90 -3.12 0.60 -0.29
CA GLN A 90 -2.03 1.54 -0.64
C GLN A 90 -2.15 2.96 -0.02
N HIS A 91 -2.92 3.12 1.05
CA HIS A 91 -3.18 4.43 1.69
C HIS A 91 -1.98 4.94 2.50
N LYS A 92 -1.12 4.05 3.02
CA LYS A 92 0.15 4.43 3.66
C LYS A 92 1.30 4.39 2.66
N LEU A 93 2.23 5.34 2.77
CA LEU A 93 3.43 5.38 1.93
C LEU A 93 4.32 4.16 2.17
N GLN A 94 4.45 3.72 3.42
CA GLN A 94 5.15 2.50 3.81
C GLN A 94 4.64 1.26 3.04
N TYR A 95 3.32 1.04 3.05
CA TYR A 95 2.72 -0.09 2.33
C TYR A 95 2.93 0.00 0.82
N LYS A 96 2.83 1.21 0.27
CA LYS A 96 3.08 1.44 -1.15
C LYS A 96 4.53 1.11 -1.54
N THR A 97 5.49 1.55 -0.73
CA THR A 97 6.91 1.26 -0.93
C THR A 97 7.19 -0.23 -0.78
N LEU A 98 6.66 -0.89 0.26
CA LEU A 98 6.81 -2.33 0.44
C LEU A 98 6.21 -3.13 -0.72
N LEU A 99 5.08 -2.68 -1.28
CA LEU A 99 4.51 -3.27 -2.50
C LEU A 99 5.45 -3.12 -3.71
N GLY A 100 6.12 -1.98 -3.84
CA GLY A 100 7.14 -1.77 -4.87
C GLY A 100 8.28 -2.77 -4.74
N TYR A 101 8.73 -3.02 -3.51
CA TYR A 101 9.76 -4.01 -3.19
C TYR A 101 9.33 -5.42 -3.58
N PHE A 102 8.07 -5.80 -3.34
CA PHE A 102 7.56 -7.11 -3.74
C PHE A 102 7.62 -7.34 -5.26
N TYR A 103 7.30 -6.31 -6.05
CA TYR A 103 7.42 -6.36 -7.51
C TYR A 103 8.87 -6.36 -8.00
N LEU A 104 9.80 -5.71 -7.29
CA LEU A 104 11.21 -5.71 -7.68
C LEU A 104 11.90 -7.05 -7.41
N HIS A 105 11.50 -7.75 -6.34
CA HIS A 105 12.20 -8.93 -5.83
C HIS A 105 11.43 -10.25 -5.97
N ASP A 106 10.43 -10.31 -6.85
CA ASP A 106 9.68 -11.55 -7.14
C ASP A 106 9.05 -12.17 -5.86
N ILE A 107 8.36 -11.35 -5.07
CA ILE A 107 7.73 -11.80 -3.81
C ILE A 107 6.23 -11.94 -4.01
N GLY A 108 5.78 -13.17 -4.26
CA GLY A 108 4.35 -13.48 -4.46
C GLY A 108 3.76 -12.98 -5.79
N THR A 109 4.62 -12.50 -6.71
CA THR A 109 4.34 -12.04 -8.07
C THR A 109 5.63 -12.15 -8.87
N GLU A 110 5.51 -12.21 -10.20
CA GLU A 110 6.65 -12.01 -11.12
C GLU A 110 7.22 -10.59 -11.00
N ILE A 111 8.49 -10.45 -11.39
CA ILE A 111 9.20 -9.16 -11.42
C ILE A 111 8.49 -8.17 -12.34
N ASP A 112 8.16 -6.99 -11.82
CA ASP A 112 7.61 -5.87 -12.59
C ASP A 112 8.30 -4.55 -12.20
N LEU A 113 9.42 -4.28 -12.88
CA LEU A 113 10.25 -3.10 -12.64
C LEU A 113 9.47 -1.79 -12.85
N ARG A 114 8.53 -1.77 -13.80
CA ARG A 114 7.73 -0.57 -14.10
C ARG A 114 6.74 -0.29 -12.97
N LYS A 115 6.07 -1.31 -12.44
CA LYS A 115 5.20 -1.15 -11.25
C LYS A 115 6.01 -0.76 -10.03
N ALA A 116 7.14 -1.42 -9.77
CA ALA A 116 8.02 -1.07 -8.65
C ALA A 116 8.44 0.40 -8.70
N TYR A 117 8.95 0.84 -9.84
CA TYR A 117 9.36 2.22 -10.08
C TYR A 117 8.21 3.22 -9.85
N ASN A 118 7.03 2.96 -10.40
CA ASN A 118 5.87 3.85 -10.24
C ASN A 118 5.41 3.96 -8.78
N LEU A 119 5.48 2.86 -8.02
CA LEU A 119 5.14 2.83 -6.60
C LEU A 119 6.15 3.64 -5.78
N TYR A 120 7.45 3.46 -6.03
CA TYR A 120 8.52 4.24 -5.40
C TYR A 120 8.40 5.72 -5.75
N LEU A 121 8.23 6.07 -7.03
CA LEU A 121 8.06 7.45 -7.47
C LEU A 121 6.88 8.14 -6.77
N ALA A 122 5.74 7.44 -6.65
CA ALA A 122 4.56 7.98 -6.00
C ALA A 122 4.73 8.21 -4.49
N ALA A 123 5.56 7.41 -3.81
CA ALA A 123 5.89 7.61 -2.40
C ALA A 123 7.00 8.64 -2.21
N ALA A 124 8.01 8.64 -3.08
CA ALA A 124 9.13 9.60 -3.09
C ALA A 124 8.68 11.04 -3.32
N LYS A 125 7.68 11.25 -4.20
CA LYS A 125 7.02 12.55 -4.42
C LYS A 125 6.27 13.10 -3.20
N LYS A 126 6.09 12.27 -2.17
CA LYS A 126 5.48 12.65 -0.88
C LYS A 126 6.52 12.63 0.24
N ASP A 127 7.79 12.82 -0.11
CA ASP A 127 8.92 12.94 0.80
C ASP A 127 9.13 11.73 1.71
N TYR A 128 8.76 10.53 1.24
CA TYR A 128 9.07 9.30 1.97
C TYR A 128 10.53 8.88 1.72
N PRO A 129 11.44 8.97 2.71
CA PRO A 129 12.89 8.91 2.44
C PRO A 129 13.34 7.57 1.87
N ILE A 130 12.75 6.47 2.36
CA ILE A 130 13.08 5.12 1.89
C ILE A 130 12.67 4.96 0.42
N ALA A 131 11.53 5.52 0.00
CA ALA A 131 11.17 5.50 -1.40
C ALA A 131 12.08 6.37 -2.26
N GLN A 132 12.59 7.50 -1.75
CA GLN A 132 13.56 8.33 -2.48
C GLN A 132 14.88 7.58 -2.68
N TYR A 133 15.36 6.91 -1.64
CA TYR A 133 16.55 6.04 -1.71
C TYR A 133 16.36 4.91 -2.73
N LEU A 134 15.30 4.12 -2.60
CA LEU A 134 15.01 3.00 -3.49
C LEU A 134 14.75 3.44 -4.93
N LEU A 135 14.15 4.63 -5.12
CA LEU A 135 13.99 5.21 -6.45
C LEU A 135 15.36 5.50 -7.07
N GLY A 136 16.29 6.08 -6.30
CA GLY A 136 17.67 6.32 -6.72
C GLY A 136 18.41 5.02 -7.10
N GLU A 137 18.30 3.98 -6.27
CA GLU A 137 18.86 2.66 -6.54
C GLU A 137 18.26 2.04 -7.82
N SER A 138 16.93 2.14 -7.98
CA SER A 138 16.21 1.57 -9.13
C SER A 138 16.50 2.27 -10.47
N ILE A 139 16.89 3.55 -10.46
CA ILE A 139 17.20 4.33 -11.68
C ILE A 139 18.50 3.89 -12.34
N ASN A 140 19.38 3.17 -11.63
CA ASN A 140 20.55 2.54 -12.24
C ASN A 140 20.18 1.34 -13.14
N SER A 141 18.90 1.00 -13.24
CA SER A 141 18.32 0.07 -14.22
C SER A 141 16.98 0.61 -14.72
N PRO A 142 16.96 1.63 -15.60
CA PRO A 142 15.72 2.26 -16.02
C PRO A 142 14.81 1.21 -16.69
N PRO A 143 13.51 1.17 -16.34
CA PRO A 143 12.57 0.31 -17.03
C PRO A 143 12.56 0.72 -18.49
N LEU A 144 12.92 -0.20 -19.39
CA LEU A 144 12.90 0.02 -20.84
C LEU A 144 11.58 0.70 -21.20
N GLN A 145 11.69 1.94 -21.67
CA GLN A 145 10.57 2.67 -22.24
C GLN A 145 10.20 1.94 -23.52
N GLN A 146 9.26 1.00 -23.42
CA GLN A 146 8.51 0.57 -24.58
C GLN A 146 7.44 1.64 -24.79
N GLU A 147 7.70 2.46 -25.80
CA GLU A 147 6.76 3.37 -26.48
C GLU A 147 5.54 2.63 -27.01
#